data_AF-A0A2N1QLX5-F1
#
_entry.id   AF-A0A2N1QLX5-F1
#
_cell.length_a   1.000
_cell.length_b   1.000
_cell.length_c   1.000
_cell.angle_alpha   90.00
_cell.angle_beta   90.00
_cell.angle_gamma   90.00
#
_symmetry.space_group_name_H-M   'P 1'
#
loop_
_entity.id
_entity.type
_entity.pdbx_description
1 polymer ?
#
loop_
_entity_poly.entity_id
_entity_poly.type
_entity_poly.pdbx_seq_one_letter_code
_entity_poly.pdbx_strand_id
1 'polypeptide(L)'
;STPNTCLFLMTLTDERKPLFKWVGPVVVNTFDAIALKSKGLKIPSAEELAGLKAGVIRDDVGDTLAQKAGIKQIERVPSNDQNIKKLNEGRIDIWVFGESSAKIQLKEMGMNPDDYESVWRLSESGLYFAFHKDVDDALIASMQKVLDEMKADGTYEAIMKKYNVQ
;
A
#
# COMPACT_ATOMS: atom_id res chain seq x y z
N SER A 1 -17.95 -18.79 -14.43
CA SER A 1 -17.57 -18.84 -13.00
C SER A 1 -18.24 -20.04 -12.36
N THR A 2 -17.63 -20.67 -11.36
CA THR A 2 -18.16 -21.88 -10.71
C THR A 2 -18.95 -21.48 -9.45
N PRO A 3 -20.20 -21.96 -9.27
CA PRO A 3 -20.96 -21.70 -8.04
C PRO A 3 -20.20 -22.17 -6.79
N ASN A 4 -20.47 -21.52 -5.65
CA ASN A 4 -19.84 -21.83 -4.35
C ASN A 4 -18.31 -21.77 -4.33
N THR A 5 -17.71 -20.91 -5.15
CA THR A 5 -16.26 -20.67 -5.15
C THR A 5 -15.90 -19.29 -4.64
N CYS A 6 -14.68 -19.18 -4.12
CA CYS A 6 -14.05 -17.95 -3.67
C CYS A 6 -12.73 -17.78 -4.41
N LEU A 7 -12.49 -16.57 -4.91
CA LEU A 7 -11.19 -16.19 -5.45
C LEU A 7 -10.34 -15.59 -4.32
N PHE A 8 -9.11 -16.10 -4.20
CA PHE A 8 -8.13 -15.62 -3.24
C PHE A 8 -7.69 -14.19 -3.58
N LEU A 9 -7.88 -13.26 -2.63
CA LEU A 9 -7.44 -11.86 -2.62
C LEU A 9 -7.49 -11.12 -3.97
N MET A 10 -8.56 -10.36 -4.17
CA MET A 10 -8.77 -9.48 -5.32
C MET A 10 -8.89 -8.02 -4.86
N THR A 11 -8.27 -7.11 -5.61
CA THR A 11 -8.50 -5.67 -5.42
C THR A 11 -9.94 -5.30 -5.75
N LEU A 12 -10.62 -4.66 -4.79
CA LEU A 12 -11.94 -4.09 -5.00
C LEU A 12 -11.80 -2.84 -5.88
N THR A 13 -12.50 -2.83 -7.01
CA THR A 13 -12.56 -1.70 -7.97
C THR A 13 -14.02 -1.49 -8.36
N ASP A 14 -14.37 -0.31 -8.86
CA ASP A 14 -15.76 -0.02 -9.26
C ASP A 14 -16.27 -0.97 -10.35
N GLU A 15 -15.40 -1.34 -11.30
CA GLU A 15 -15.71 -2.31 -12.36
C GLU A 15 -16.01 -3.71 -11.79
N ARG A 16 -15.28 -4.13 -10.76
CA ARG A 16 -15.39 -5.48 -10.18
C ARG A 16 -16.45 -5.57 -9.10
N LYS A 17 -16.74 -4.48 -8.40
CA LYS A 17 -17.70 -4.41 -7.29
C LYS A 17 -19.03 -5.12 -7.61
N PRO A 18 -19.68 -4.92 -8.78
CA PRO A 18 -20.94 -5.58 -9.09
C PRO A 18 -20.79 -7.05 -9.51
N LEU A 19 -19.57 -7.59 -9.65
CA LEU A 19 -19.33 -8.94 -10.19
C LEU A 19 -19.29 -10.04 -9.11
N PHE A 20 -19.03 -9.68 -7.84
CA PHE A 20 -18.80 -10.62 -6.75
C PHE A 20 -19.51 -10.19 -5.46
N LYS A 21 -19.60 -11.11 -4.50
CA LYS A 21 -19.81 -10.80 -3.08
C LYS A 21 -18.44 -10.68 -2.40
N TRP A 22 -18.30 -9.87 -1.36
CA TRP A 22 -17.00 -9.47 -0.84
C TRP A 22 -16.90 -9.65 0.67
N VAL A 23 -15.75 -10.14 1.14
CA VAL A 23 -15.36 -10.15 2.56
C VAL A 23 -14.00 -9.48 2.67
N GLY A 24 -13.89 -8.46 3.52
CA GLY A 24 -12.66 -7.69 3.69
C GLY A 24 -12.88 -6.24 4.15
N PRO A 25 -11.88 -5.36 4.00
CA PRO A 25 -10.57 -5.65 3.41
C PRO A 25 -9.77 -6.61 4.31
N VAL A 26 -9.08 -7.57 3.69
CA VAL A 26 -8.19 -8.53 4.37
C VAL A 26 -6.78 -7.96 4.47
N VAL A 27 -6.34 -7.20 3.46
CA VAL A 27 -5.08 -6.46 3.47
C VAL A 27 -5.34 -5.13 2.79
N VAL A 28 -4.73 -4.05 3.28
CA VAL A 28 -4.74 -2.76 2.59
C VAL A 28 -3.37 -2.57 1.98
N ASN A 29 -3.32 -2.38 0.66
CA ASN A 29 -2.09 -2.05 -0.05
C ASN A 29 -2.08 -0.55 -0.33
N THR A 30 -1.06 0.14 0.18
CA THR A 30 -0.88 1.58 0.04
C THR A 30 0.37 1.87 -0.79
N PHE A 31 0.33 2.96 -1.56
CA PHE A 31 1.53 3.59 -2.12
C PHE A 31 1.63 5.00 -1.59
N ASP A 32 2.77 5.29 -0.99
CA ASP A 32 2.98 6.49 -0.19
C ASP A 32 4.21 7.25 -0.69
N ALA A 33 4.19 8.56 -0.51
CA ALA A 33 5.39 9.39 -0.56
C ALA A 33 6.09 9.26 0.80
N ILE A 34 7.23 8.60 0.80
CA ILE A 34 8.01 8.30 2.00
C ILE A 34 9.16 9.30 2.10
N ALA A 35 9.29 9.97 3.24
CA ALA A 35 10.37 10.92 3.51
C ALA A 35 11.16 10.52 4.76
N LEU A 36 12.33 11.14 4.96
CA LEU A 36 13.02 11.09 6.24
C LEU A 36 12.27 11.93 7.29
N LYS A 37 12.01 11.36 8.46
CA LYS A 37 11.40 12.11 9.58
C LYS A 37 12.23 13.32 9.99
N SER A 38 13.55 13.23 9.89
CA SER A 38 14.47 14.33 10.23
C SER A 38 14.28 15.58 9.36
N LYS A 39 13.69 15.46 8.16
CA LYS A 39 13.36 16.61 7.32
C LYS A 39 12.11 17.36 7.77
N GLY A 40 11.28 16.76 8.62
CA GLY A 40 10.03 17.37 9.11
C GLY A 40 9.08 17.79 7.99
N LEU A 41 9.13 17.10 6.85
CA LEU A 41 8.35 17.45 5.66
C LEU A 41 6.85 17.29 5.94
N LYS A 42 6.06 18.30 5.61
CA LYS A 42 4.60 18.28 5.72
C LYS A 42 4.01 18.62 4.36
N ILE A 43 3.02 17.84 3.94
CA ILE A 43 2.34 17.97 2.66
C ILE A 43 0.84 18.13 2.97
N PRO A 44 0.37 19.37 3.15
CA PRO A 44 -1.03 19.65 3.50
C PRO A 44 -1.98 19.44 2.32
N SER A 45 -1.49 19.42 1.07
CA SER A 45 -2.32 19.20 -0.11
C SER A 45 -1.56 18.50 -1.25
N ALA A 46 -2.30 17.92 -2.19
CA ALA A 46 -1.73 17.17 -3.30
C ALA A 46 -0.88 18.06 -4.23
N GLU A 47 -1.22 19.35 -4.34
CA GLU A 47 -0.53 20.31 -5.21
C GLU A 47 0.93 20.53 -4.79
N GLU A 48 1.23 20.41 -3.50
CA GLU A 48 2.61 20.58 -3.00
C GLU A 48 3.55 19.48 -3.48
N LEU A 49 3.03 18.30 -3.83
CA LEU A 49 3.82 17.21 -4.44
C LEU A 49 4.50 17.66 -5.73
N ALA A 50 3.91 18.58 -6.48
CA ALA A 50 4.45 19.07 -7.74
C ALA A 50 5.83 19.74 -7.60
N GLY A 51 6.12 20.31 -6.43
CA GLY A 51 7.40 20.96 -6.12
C GLY A 51 8.49 20.01 -5.62
N LEU A 52 8.14 18.80 -5.21
CA LEU A 52 9.06 17.85 -4.61
C LEU A 52 9.83 17.05 -5.67
N LYS A 53 11.01 16.57 -5.27
CA LYS A 53 11.79 15.64 -6.05
C LYS A 53 11.55 14.21 -5.58
N ALA A 54 10.96 13.39 -6.43
CA ALA A 54 10.62 12.01 -6.13
C ALA A 54 11.62 11.01 -6.72
N GLY A 55 11.96 9.97 -5.96
CA GLY A 55 12.58 8.75 -6.46
C GLY A 55 11.56 7.63 -6.67
N VAL A 56 11.62 6.94 -7.80
CA VAL A 56 10.72 5.83 -8.16
C VAL A 56 11.48 4.69 -8.83
N ILE A 57 10.90 3.48 -8.83
CA ILE A 57 11.36 2.41 -9.72
C ILE A 57 10.86 2.72 -11.13
N ARG A 58 11.75 2.62 -12.12
CA ARG A 58 11.42 2.86 -13.52
C ARG A 58 10.27 1.94 -13.96
N ASP A 59 9.25 2.53 -14.59
CA ASP A 59 8.11 1.84 -15.21
C ASP A 59 7.25 1.01 -14.22
N ASP A 60 7.37 1.27 -12.90
CA ASP A 60 6.59 0.62 -11.86
C ASP A 60 5.33 1.45 -11.47
N VAL A 61 4.46 0.88 -10.63
CA VAL A 61 3.24 1.51 -10.12
C VAL A 61 3.54 2.85 -9.45
N GLY A 62 4.62 2.94 -8.66
CA GLY A 62 5.05 4.18 -8.00
C GLY A 62 5.37 5.30 -8.98
N ASP A 63 5.98 4.99 -10.14
CA ASP A 63 6.25 5.95 -11.21
C ASP A 63 4.94 6.48 -11.82
N THR A 64 4.02 5.57 -12.14
CA THR A 64 2.70 5.94 -12.68
C THR A 64 1.92 6.84 -11.70
N LEU A 65 1.95 6.52 -10.42
CA LEU A 65 1.28 7.30 -9.38
C LEU A 65 1.93 8.67 -9.18
N ALA A 66 3.26 8.74 -9.16
CA ALA A 66 3.99 10.01 -9.07
C ALA A 66 3.65 10.96 -10.23
N GLN A 67 3.55 10.42 -11.46
CA GLN A 67 3.13 11.19 -12.63
C GLN A 67 1.69 11.68 -12.50
N LYS A 68 0.75 10.80 -12.10
CA LYS A 68 -0.67 11.17 -11.90
C LYS A 68 -0.86 12.22 -10.80
N ALA A 69 -0.01 12.21 -9.78
CA ALA A 69 0.00 13.20 -8.71
C ALA A 69 0.61 14.55 -9.14
N GLY A 70 1.08 14.69 -10.37
CA GLY A 70 1.61 15.96 -10.89
C GLY A 70 3.03 16.29 -10.43
N ILE A 71 3.79 15.32 -9.91
CA ILE A 71 5.18 15.50 -9.50
C ILE A 71 6.04 15.82 -10.73
N LYS A 72 6.73 16.97 -10.68
CA LYS A 72 7.49 17.47 -11.84
C LYS A 72 8.90 16.87 -11.94
N GLN A 73 9.52 16.56 -10.81
CA GLN A 73 10.89 16.06 -10.75
C GLN A 73 10.91 14.60 -10.30
N ILE A 74 10.95 13.67 -11.26
CA ILE A 74 10.93 12.22 -10.99
C ILE A 74 12.27 11.60 -11.43
N GLU A 75 13.04 11.08 -10.47
CA GLU A 75 14.22 10.27 -10.72
C GLU A 75 13.87 8.79 -10.76
N ARG A 76 14.11 8.16 -11.92
CA ARG A 76 13.83 6.74 -12.15
C ARG A 76 15.09 5.89 -12.02
N VAL A 77 15.05 4.89 -11.15
CA VAL A 77 16.15 3.94 -10.91
C VAL A 77 15.68 2.50 -11.09
N PRO A 78 16.58 1.54 -11.31
CA PRO A 78 16.21 0.13 -11.45
C PRO A 78 16.00 -0.59 -10.11
N SER A 79 16.40 -0.01 -8.97
CA SER A 79 16.27 -0.66 -7.65
C SER A 79 16.02 0.32 -6.51
N ASN A 80 15.33 -0.16 -5.46
CA ASN A 80 14.94 0.68 -4.33
C ASN A 80 16.14 1.10 -3.48
N ASP A 81 17.19 0.30 -3.43
CA ASP A 81 18.44 0.64 -2.76
C ASP A 81 19.02 1.97 -3.24
N GLN A 82 18.88 2.28 -4.54
CA GLN A 82 19.32 3.57 -5.08
C GLN A 82 18.44 4.73 -4.62
N ASN A 83 17.13 4.55 -4.57
CA ASN A 83 16.20 5.57 -4.05
C ASN A 83 16.44 5.81 -2.57
N ILE A 84 16.62 4.75 -1.77
CA ILE A 84 16.91 4.86 -0.33
C ILE A 84 18.22 5.61 -0.10
N LYS A 85 19.29 5.30 -0.85
CA LYS A 85 20.56 6.06 -0.77
C LYS A 85 20.36 7.54 -1.13
N LYS A 86 19.67 7.82 -2.23
CA LYS A 86 19.38 9.20 -2.65
C LYS A 86 18.56 9.96 -1.62
N LEU A 87 17.59 9.30 -0.97
CA LEU A 87 16.76 9.90 0.06
C LEU A 87 17.60 10.28 1.29
N ASN A 88 18.45 9.36 1.75
CA ASN A 88 19.40 9.57 2.85
C ASN A 88 20.42 10.68 2.57
N GLU A 89 20.89 10.78 1.32
CA GLU A 89 21.80 11.85 0.89
C GLU A 89 21.09 13.16 0.56
N GLY A 90 19.75 13.22 0.71
CA GLY A 90 18.94 14.41 0.41
C GLY A 90 18.86 14.75 -1.09
N ARG A 91 19.25 13.84 -1.98
CA ARG A 91 19.16 14.05 -3.44
C ARG A 91 17.74 13.96 -3.99
N ILE A 92 16.86 13.31 -3.24
CA ILE A 92 15.40 13.31 -3.45
C ILE A 92 14.73 13.69 -2.11
N ASP A 93 13.51 14.21 -2.19
CA ASP A 93 12.70 14.59 -1.03
C ASP A 93 11.81 13.45 -0.56
N ILE A 94 11.27 12.71 -1.53
CA ILE A 94 10.34 11.61 -1.28
C ILE A 94 10.70 10.40 -2.14
N TRP A 95 10.42 9.21 -1.62
CA TRP A 95 10.45 7.95 -2.33
C TRP A 95 9.02 7.43 -2.44
N VAL A 96 8.53 7.25 -3.67
CA VAL A 96 7.15 6.77 -3.89
C VAL A 96 7.17 5.25 -4.04
N PHE A 97 6.67 4.55 -3.02
CA PHE A 97 6.68 3.09 -2.97
C PHE A 97 5.61 2.53 -2.02
N GLY A 98 5.41 1.21 -2.07
CA GLY A 98 4.47 0.53 -1.19
C GLY A 98 4.94 0.56 0.27
N GLU A 99 4.10 1.00 1.21
CA GLU A 99 4.53 1.27 2.59
C GLU A 99 5.10 0.01 3.29
N SER A 100 4.38 -1.11 3.21
CA SER A 100 4.79 -2.37 3.84
C SER A 100 6.08 -2.93 3.20
N SER A 101 6.18 -2.86 1.87
CA SER A 101 7.39 -3.25 1.13
C SER A 101 8.58 -2.34 1.45
N ALA A 102 8.35 -1.05 1.64
CA ALA A 102 9.39 -0.10 2.04
C ALA A 102 9.98 -0.45 3.40
N LYS A 103 9.14 -0.77 4.39
CA LYS A 103 9.59 -1.20 5.73
C LYS A 103 10.45 -2.47 5.67
N ILE A 104 10.10 -3.42 4.81
CA ILE A 104 10.89 -4.65 4.59
C ILE A 104 12.24 -4.31 3.97
N GLN A 105 12.25 -3.55 2.86
CA GLN A 105 13.48 -3.15 2.17
C GLN A 105 14.44 -2.40 3.09
N LEU A 106 13.93 -1.48 3.91
CA LEU A 106 14.74 -0.72 4.87
C LEU A 106 15.41 -1.65 5.90
N LYS A 107 14.67 -2.63 6.44
CA LYS A 107 15.22 -3.62 7.37
C LYS A 107 16.29 -4.50 6.71
N GLU A 108 16.05 -4.94 5.47
CA GLU A 108 17.01 -5.74 4.70
C GLU A 108 18.32 -4.98 4.43
N MET A 109 18.24 -3.65 4.27
CA MET A 109 19.41 -2.78 4.15
C MET A 109 20.07 -2.41 5.49
N GLY A 110 19.59 -2.96 6.61
CA GLY A 110 20.10 -2.67 7.95
C GLY A 110 19.75 -1.27 8.46
N MET A 111 18.73 -0.63 7.88
CA MET A 111 18.24 0.68 8.30
C MET A 111 17.07 0.54 9.27
N ASN A 112 16.84 1.58 10.08
CA ASN A 112 15.68 1.65 10.96
C ASN A 112 14.48 2.25 10.20
N PRO A 113 13.38 1.50 9.98
CA PRO A 113 12.20 2.04 9.32
C PRO A 113 11.56 3.22 10.06
N ASP A 114 11.78 3.34 11.37
CA ASP A 114 11.23 4.43 12.17
C ASP A 114 11.90 5.78 11.88
N ASP A 115 13.00 5.82 11.14
CA ASP A 115 13.63 7.06 10.67
C ASP A 115 12.89 7.68 9.46
N TYR A 116 11.90 6.95 8.91
CA TYR A 116 11.13 7.32 7.73
C TYR A 116 9.65 7.46 8.09
N GLU A 117 8.94 8.32 7.36
CA GLU A 117 7.50 8.51 7.51
C GLU A 117 6.82 8.63 6.15
N SER A 118 5.57 8.14 6.09
CA SER A 118 4.66 8.47 5.01
C SER A 118 4.18 9.91 5.22
N VAL A 119 4.48 10.79 4.25
CA VAL A 119 4.07 12.20 4.28
C VAL A 119 2.86 12.47 3.40
N TRP A 120 2.52 11.56 2.49
CA TRP A 120 1.33 11.63 1.65
C TRP A 120 0.97 10.26 1.07
N ARG A 121 -0.32 9.91 1.01
CA ARG A 121 -0.81 8.68 0.37
C ARG A 121 -1.25 8.94 -1.06
N LEU A 122 -0.59 8.31 -2.03
CA LEU A 122 -0.93 8.45 -3.45
C LEU A 122 -2.01 7.48 -3.90
N SER A 123 -2.05 6.28 -3.30
CA SER A 123 -3.12 5.33 -3.55
C SER A 123 -3.32 4.39 -2.37
N GLU A 124 -4.55 3.92 -2.22
CA GLU A 124 -4.95 2.92 -1.26
C GLU A 124 -5.88 1.93 -1.96
N SER A 125 -5.63 0.64 -1.76
CA SER A 125 -6.45 -0.42 -2.36
C SER A 125 -6.61 -1.57 -1.38
N GLY A 126 -7.85 -1.90 -1.05
CA GLY A 126 -8.15 -3.07 -0.25
C GLY A 126 -8.13 -4.34 -1.10
N LEU A 127 -7.49 -5.39 -0.58
CA LEU A 127 -7.59 -6.76 -1.07
C LEU A 127 -8.67 -7.49 -0.28
N TYR A 128 -9.58 -8.14 -0.98
CA TYR A 128 -10.76 -8.79 -0.43
C TYR A 128 -10.86 -10.23 -0.93
N PHE A 129 -11.50 -11.10 -0.17
CA PHE A 129 -12.02 -12.34 -0.73
C PHE A 129 -13.22 -12.01 -1.62
N ALA A 130 -13.19 -12.51 -2.86
CA ALA A 130 -14.23 -12.30 -3.85
C ALA A 130 -15.00 -13.61 -4.09
N PHE A 131 -16.25 -13.65 -3.65
CA PHE A 131 -17.11 -14.83 -3.71
C PHE A 131 -18.03 -14.77 -4.93
N HIS A 132 -18.34 -15.95 -5.47
CA HIS A 132 -19.40 -16.09 -6.46
C HIS A 132 -20.72 -15.52 -5.92
N LYS A 133 -21.54 -14.93 -6.80
CA LYS A 133 -22.83 -14.33 -6.41
C LYS A 133 -23.83 -15.32 -5.80
N ASP A 134 -23.69 -16.60 -6.15
CA ASP A 134 -24.59 -17.65 -5.66
C ASP A 134 -24.26 -18.13 -4.24
N VAL A 135 -23.16 -17.67 -3.64
CA VAL A 135 -22.84 -17.97 -2.24
C VAL A 135 -23.87 -17.31 -1.34
N ASP A 136 -24.36 -18.03 -0.33
CA ASP A 136 -25.36 -17.54 0.63
C ASP A 136 -24.89 -16.26 1.34
N ASP A 137 -25.75 -15.24 1.39
CA ASP A 137 -25.47 -13.99 2.09
C ASP A 137 -25.24 -14.19 3.59
N ALA A 138 -25.88 -15.20 4.19
CA ALA A 138 -25.63 -15.56 5.59
C ALA A 138 -24.19 -16.03 5.81
N LEU A 139 -23.61 -16.78 4.86
CA LEU A 139 -22.22 -17.19 4.92
C LEU A 139 -21.28 -16.00 4.74
N ILE A 140 -21.55 -15.11 3.78
CA ILE A 140 -20.76 -13.89 3.56
C ILE A 140 -20.76 -13.01 4.82
N ALA A 141 -21.93 -12.78 5.41
CA ALA A 141 -22.07 -12.01 6.65
C ALA A 141 -21.33 -12.66 7.83
N SER A 142 -21.42 -13.98 7.97
CA SER A 142 -20.69 -14.72 9.01
C SER A 142 -19.17 -14.59 8.84
N MET A 143 -18.67 -14.68 7.60
CA MET A 143 -17.23 -14.54 7.32
C MET A 143 -16.73 -13.13 7.59
N GLN A 144 -17.50 -12.10 7.23
CA GLN A 144 -17.18 -10.72 7.56
C GLN A 144 -17.15 -10.50 9.07
N LYS A 145 -18.15 -11.00 9.81
CA LYS A 145 -18.22 -10.90 11.26
C LYS A 145 -16.97 -11.50 11.94
N VAL A 146 -16.56 -12.69 11.52
CA VAL A 146 -15.35 -13.35 12.08
C VAL A 146 -14.10 -12.54 11.78
N LEU A 147 -13.96 -12.00 10.55
CA LEU A 147 -12.83 -11.14 10.22
C LEU A 147 -12.79 -9.88 11.09
N ASP A 148 -13.94 -9.26 11.33
CA ASP A 148 -14.05 -8.07 12.16
C ASP A 148 -13.77 -8.37 13.64
N GLU A 149 -14.21 -9.51 14.15
CA GLU A 149 -13.89 -10.00 15.50
C GLU A 149 -12.39 -10.25 15.67
N MET A 150 -11.74 -10.89 14.68
CA MET A 150 -10.29 -11.11 14.69
C MET A 150 -9.47 -9.81 14.67
N LYS A 151 -9.98 -8.75 14.03
CA LYS A 151 -9.37 -7.41 14.07
C LYS A 151 -9.59 -6.72 15.41
N ALA A 152 -10.74 -6.95 16.03
CA ALA A 152 -11.05 -6.35 17.33
C ALA A 152 -10.27 -7.00 18.48
N ASP A 153 -9.99 -8.30 18.39
CA ASP A 153 -9.35 -9.06 19.47
C ASP A 153 -7.80 -9.18 19.36
N GLY A 154 -7.20 -8.66 18.29
CA GLY A 154 -5.76 -8.69 18.06
C GLY A 154 -5.23 -9.93 17.32
N THR A 155 -6.09 -10.91 17.03
CA THR A 155 -5.71 -12.14 16.32
C THR A 155 -5.24 -11.83 14.91
N TYR A 156 -5.92 -10.92 14.21
CA TYR A 156 -5.56 -10.48 12.88
C TYR A 156 -4.15 -9.86 12.88
N GLU A 157 -3.86 -8.92 13.77
CA GLU A 157 -2.56 -8.24 13.87
C GLU A 157 -1.43 -9.25 14.17
N ALA A 158 -1.70 -10.24 15.02
CA ALA A 158 -0.74 -11.30 15.34
C ALA A 158 -0.40 -12.16 14.10
N ILE A 159 -1.41 -12.52 13.29
CA ILE A 159 -1.23 -13.26 12.04
C ILE A 159 -0.44 -12.43 11.04
N MET A 160 -0.84 -11.18 10.84
CA MET A 160 -0.20 -10.24 9.90
C MET A 160 1.28 -10.06 10.24
N LYS A 161 1.59 -9.80 11.52
CA LYS A 161 2.97 -9.70 12.03
C LYS A 161 3.77 -10.98 11.81
N LYS A 162 3.17 -12.16 12.01
CA LYS A 162 3.85 -13.46 11.81
C LYS A 162 4.33 -13.65 10.36
N TYR A 163 3.58 -13.11 9.39
CA TYR A 163 3.89 -13.25 7.97
C TYR A 163 4.49 -11.97 7.35
N ASN A 164 4.91 -11.01 8.17
CA ASN A 164 5.48 -9.73 7.72
C ASN A 164 4.57 -8.94 6.77
N VAL A 165 3.26 -9.14 6.87
CA VAL A 165 2.27 -8.30 6.21
C VAL A 165 1.87 -7.25 7.25
N GLN A 166 2.06 -5.96 6.96
CA GLN A 166 1.68 -4.87 7.87
C GLN A 166 0.75 -3.92 7.16
#